data_AF-A0A6P7WVF3-F1
#
_entry.id   AF-A0A6P7WVF3-F1
#
_cell.length_a   1.000
_cell.length_b   1.000
_cell.length_c   1.000
_cell.angle_alpha   90.00
_cell.angle_beta   90.00
_cell.angle_gamma   90.00
#
_symmetry.space_group_name_H-M   'P 1'
#
loop_
_entity.id
_entity.type
_entity.pdbx_description
1 polymer ?
#
loop_
_entity_poly.entity_id
_entity_poly.type
_entity_poly.pdbx_seq_one_letter_code
_entity_poly.pdbx_strand_id
1 'polypeptide(L)'
;MSAAAAAAERRRFIEHFLTCICSTWRHLAYFKSRKKSLRYWKPRDLKLENMDEQSVESIAEVFRCFICMEKLRDARLCPHCSKLCCFSCIRRWLTEQRAQCPHCRAPLQLRELVNCRWAEEVTQQLDTLQLCSLTKHEENEKDKCENHLEKLSVFCWTCKKCICHQCALWGGMHGGHTFKPLAEIYEQHVTKVNEEVAKLRRRLMELISLVQEVERKREAVRSTKDERVREIRNAVEMMIARLDTQLKNKLITLM
;
A
#
# COMPACT_ATOMS: atom_id res chain seq x y z
N MET A 1 0.08 48.83 43.43
CA MET A 1 -0.71 47.76 42.77
C MET A 1 -0.55 46.50 43.59
N SER A 2 -1.65 45.92 44.10
CA SER A 2 -1.58 44.91 45.17
C SER A 2 -1.11 43.54 44.65
N ALA A 3 -0.46 42.77 45.53
CA ALA A 3 0.03 41.41 45.25
C ALA A 3 -1.06 40.45 44.73
N ALA A 4 -2.34 40.75 45.00
CA ALA A 4 -3.47 39.97 44.50
C ALA A 4 -3.68 40.13 42.97
N ALA A 5 -3.40 41.31 42.41
CA ALA A 5 -3.53 41.55 40.97
C ALA A 5 -2.47 40.78 40.18
N ALA A 6 -1.22 40.75 40.67
CA ALA A 6 -0.13 39.99 40.05
C ALA A 6 -0.34 38.46 40.12
N ALA A 7 -0.99 37.97 41.19
CA ALA A 7 -1.34 36.55 41.32
C ALA A 7 -2.47 36.13 40.36
N ALA A 8 -3.47 37.00 40.16
CA ALA A 8 -4.56 36.76 39.21
C ALA A 8 -4.08 36.75 37.75
N GLU A 9 -3.11 37.60 37.41
CA GLU A 9 -2.53 37.69 36.08
C GLU A 9 -1.62 36.47 35.77
N ARG A 10 -0.89 35.96 36.77
CA ARG A 10 -0.16 34.67 36.67
C ARG A 10 -1.10 33.48 36.50
N ARG A 11 -2.24 33.44 37.19
CA ARG A 11 -3.25 32.37 37.01
C ARG A 11 -3.82 32.38 35.60
N ARG A 12 -4.18 33.55 35.05
CA ARG A 12 -4.64 33.67 33.65
C ARG A 12 -3.57 33.22 32.66
N PHE A 13 -2.31 33.59 32.87
CA PHE A 13 -1.21 33.16 31.99
C PHE A 13 -1.02 31.63 32.02
N ILE A 14 -1.11 31.01 33.20
CA ILE A 14 -1.00 29.55 33.34
C ILE A 14 -2.19 28.83 32.71
N GLU A 15 -3.42 29.33 32.86
CA GLU A 15 -4.61 28.74 32.22
C GLU A 15 -4.58 28.87 30.70
N HIS A 16 -4.14 30.02 30.16
CA HIS A 16 -3.93 30.21 28.72
C HIS A 16 -2.80 29.31 28.18
N PHE A 17 -1.75 29.10 28.97
CA PHE A 17 -0.63 28.23 28.58
C PHE A 17 -1.04 26.75 28.60
N LEU A 18 -1.80 26.31 29.60
CA LEU A 18 -2.32 24.95 29.69
C LEU A 18 -3.37 24.65 28.61
N THR A 19 -4.22 25.60 28.23
CA THR A 19 -5.17 25.45 27.12
C THR A 19 -4.47 25.45 25.75
N CYS A 20 -3.40 26.23 25.57
CA CYS A 20 -2.56 26.19 24.37
C CYS A 20 -1.79 24.86 24.24
N ILE A 21 -1.30 24.31 25.36
CA ILE A 21 -0.67 22.97 25.41
C ILE A 21 -1.70 21.87 25.12
N CYS A 22 -2.91 21.95 25.69
CA CYS A 22 -3.93 20.93 25.50
C CYS A 22 -4.47 20.88 24.05
N SER A 23 -4.57 22.04 23.38
CA SER A 23 -4.93 22.14 21.96
C SER A 23 -3.82 21.67 21.02
N THR A 24 -2.55 22.00 21.30
CA THR A 24 -1.41 21.44 20.55
C THR A 24 -1.23 19.94 20.75
N TRP A 25 -1.51 19.40 21.94
CA TRP A 25 -1.52 17.95 22.18
C TRP A 25 -2.65 17.23 21.43
N ARG A 26 -3.83 17.85 21.32
CA ARG A 26 -4.95 17.31 20.53
C ARG A 26 -4.61 17.25 19.04
N HIS A 27 -3.92 18.26 18.51
CA HIS A 27 -3.41 18.28 17.14
C HIS A 27 -2.24 17.32 16.92
N LEU A 28 -1.30 17.18 17.87
CA LEU A 28 -0.20 16.21 17.79
C LEU A 28 -0.72 14.77 17.86
N ALA A 29 -1.71 14.48 18.71
CA ALA A 29 -2.36 13.17 18.79
C ALA A 29 -3.12 12.85 17.50
N TYR A 30 -3.83 13.82 16.93
CA TYR A 30 -4.46 13.70 15.61
C TYR A 30 -3.43 13.39 14.50
N PHE A 31 -2.28 14.09 14.48
CA PHE A 31 -1.20 13.84 13.52
C PHE A 31 -0.49 12.50 13.74
N LYS A 32 -0.30 12.09 15.00
CA LYS A 32 0.34 10.80 15.37
C LYS A 32 -0.57 9.61 15.05
N SER A 33 -1.90 9.78 15.14
CA SER A 33 -2.88 8.80 14.68
C SER A 33 -2.87 8.66 13.15
N ARG A 34 -2.70 9.76 12.40
CA ARG A 34 -2.53 9.72 10.93
C ARG A 34 -1.18 9.18 10.46
N LYS A 35 -0.08 9.28 11.24
CA LYS A 35 1.18 8.57 10.93
C LYS A 35 1.03 7.05 10.89
N LYS A 36 0.05 6.46 11.62
CA LYS A 36 -0.28 5.02 11.48
C LYS A 36 -0.99 4.72 10.15
N SER A 37 -1.81 5.64 9.65
CA SER A 37 -2.52 5.51 8.37
C SER A 37 -1.59 5.71 7.15
N LEU A 38 -0.57 6.57 7.24
CA LEU A 38 0.45 6.69 6.18
C LEU A 38 1.37 5.47 6.02
N ARG A 39 1.41 4.55 7.00
CA ARG A 39 2.07 3.25 6.81
C ARG A 39 1.27 2.27 5.95
N TYR A 40 -0.01 2.55 5.70
CA TYR A 40 -0.87 1.75 4.83
C TYR A 40 -1.02 2.35 3.42
N TRP A 41 -0.47 3.53 3.17
CA TRP A 41 -0.29 4.04 1.82
C TRP A 41 1.12 3.70 1.34
N LYS A 42 1.34 2.41 1.07
CA LYS A 42 2.33 2.05 0.05
C LYS A 42 1.77 2.59 -1.27
N PRO A 43 2.47 3.47 -2.01
CA PRO A 43 2.30 3.49 -3.45
C PRO A 43 2.51 2.05 -3.87
N ARG A 44 1.48 1.36 -4.37
CA ARG A 44 1.72 0.09 -5.05
C ARG A 44 2.72 0.42 -6.14
N ASP A 45 3.89 -0.21 -6.04
CA ASP A 45 4.88 -0.18 -7.09
C ASP A 45 4.15 -0.47 -8.40
N LEU A 46 4.10 0.54 -9.28
CA LEU A 46 3.55 0.45 -10.64
C LEU A 46 4.56 -0.31 -11.54
N LYS A 47 5.04 -1.45 -11.04
CA LYS A 47 5.91 -2.42 -11.68
C LYS A 47 5.61 -3.78 -11.06
N LEU A 48 4.48 -4.35 -11.44
CA LEU A 48 4.24 -5.79 -11.40
C LEU A 48 3.35 -6.06 -12.62
N GLU A 49 3.98 -6.02 -13.78
CA GLU A 49 4.19 -7.22 -14.57
C GLU A 49 2.83 -7.78 -15.04
N ASN A 50 2.52 -7.46 -16.30
CA ASN A 50 1.81 -8.39 -17.16
C ASN A 50 2.60 -9.71 -17.13
N MET A 51 2.32 -10.56 -16.16
CA MET A 51 2.59 -11.97 -16.29
C MET A 51 1.56 -12.44 -17.30
N ASP A 52 2.00 -12.63 -18.54
CA ASP A 52 1.12 -12.82 -19.70
C ASP A 52 0.05 -13.88 -19.39
N GLU A 53 -1.23 -13.53 -19.53
CA GLU A 53 -2.34 -14.50 -19.39
C GLU A 53 -2.12 -15.72 -20.29
N GLN A 54 -1.43 -15.50 -21.42
CA GLN A 54 -0.98 -16.52 -22.36
C GLN A 54 0.01 -17.53 -21.75
N SER A 55 0.86 -17.10 -20.81
CA SER A 55 1.82 -17.96 -20.10
C SER A 55 1.13 -18.86 -19.09
N VAL A 56 0.07 -18.39 -18.42
CA VAL A 56 -0.68 -19.19 -17.44
C VAL A 56 -1.51 -20.27 -18.13
N GLU A 57 -2.17 -19.95 -19.24
CA GLU A 57 -2.93 -20.94 -20.02
C GLU A 57 -2.01 -22.00 -20.65
N SER A 58 -0.82 -21.59 -21.12
CA SER A 58 0.19 -22.52 -21.65
C SER A 58 0.70 -23.49 -20.58
N ILE A 59 0.87 -23.05 -19.33
CA ILE A 59 1.25 -23.94 -18.22
C ILE A 59 0.08 -24.86 -17.84
N ALA A 60 -1.16 -24.36 -17.83
CA ALA A 60 -2.35 -25.16 -17.54
C ALA A 60 -2.52 -26.33 -18.54
N GLU A 61 -2.15 -26.12 -19.80
CA GLU A 61 -2.18 -27.15 -20.83
C GLU A 61 -1.22 -28.32 -20.56
N VAL A 62 -0.08 -28.06 -19.92
CA VAL A 62 0.88 -29.11 -19.52
C VAL A 62 0.26 -30.09 -18.51
N PHE A 63 -0.70 -29.62 -17.70
CA PHE A 63 -1.39 -30.39 -16.67
C PHE A 63 -2.73 -30.98 -17.13
N ARG A 64 -2.94 -31.11 -18.44
CA ARG A 64 -4.10 -31.82 -19.01
C ARG A 64 -3.74 -33.26 -19.37
N CYS A 65 -4.70 -34.15 -19.21
CA CYS A 65 -4.52 -35.54 -19.63
C CYS A 65 -4.43 -35.61 -21.15
N PHE A 66 -3.33 -36.12 -21.70
CA PHE A 66 -3.18 -36.22 -23.16
C PHE A 66 -4.14 -37.22 -23.86
N ILE A 67 -4.93 -37.98 -23.09
CA ILE A 67 -5.91 -38.96 -23.61
C ILE A 67 -7.31 -38.34 -23.65
N CYS A 68 -7.82 -37.85 -22.52
CA CYS A 68 -9.16 -37.26 -22.45
C CYS A 68 -9.20 -35.73 -22.63
N MET A 69 -8.03 -35.07 -22.65
CA MET A 69 -7.88 -33.61 -22.72
C MET A 69 -8.50 -32.84 -21.54
N GLU A 70 -8.93 -33.54 -20.48
CA GLU A 70 -9.47 -32.94 -19.25
C GLU A 70 -8.38 -32.74 -18.18
N LYS A 71 -8.78 -32.08 -17.08
CA LYS A 71 -8.00 -31.99 -15.84
C LYS A 71 -7.62 -33.39 -15.33
N LEU A 72 -6.37 -33.53 -14.90
CA LEU A 72 -5.83 -34.77 -14.37
C LEU A 72 -6.57 -35.20 -13.09
N ARG A 73 -6.92 -36.49 -13.03
CA ARG A 73 -7.45 -37.18 -11.84
C ARG A 73 -6.59 -38.41 -11.59
N ASP A 74 -6.02 -38.53 -10.40
CA ASP A 74 -5.03 -39.57 -10.07
C ASP A 74 -3.90 -39.61 -11.12
N ALA A 75 -3.13 -38.53 -11.20
CA ALA A 75 -2.18 -38.27 -12.27
C ALA A 75 -1.07 -39.35 -12.35
N ARG A 76 -0.76 -39.76 -13.58
CA ARG A 76 0.30 -40.71 -13.92
C ARG A 76 1.20 -40.12 -15.00
N LEU A 77 2.50 -40.28 -14.80
CA LEU A 77 3.52 -39.85 -15.75
C LEU A 77 4.16 -41.04 -16.44
N CYS A 78 4.29 -40.94 -17.76
CA CYS A 78 5.03 -41.92 -18.56
C CYS A 78 6.55 -41.72 -18.38
N PRO A 79 7.33 -42.75 -18.00
CA PRO A 79 8.78 -42.62 -17.81
C PRO A 79 9.55 -42.35 -19.11
N HIS A 80 8.97 -42.65 -20.29
CA HIS A 80 9.64 -42.49 -21.58
C HIS A 80 9.44 -41.11 -22.23
N CYS A 81 8.32 -40.43 -21.96
CA CYS A 81 8.00 -39.15 -22.61
C CYS A 81 7.50 -38.06 -21.66
N SER A 82 7.46 -38.35 -20.36
CA SER A 82 7.10 -37.41 -19.31
C SER A 82 5.71 -36.77 -19.43
N LYS A 83 4.85 -37.27 -20.31
CA LYS A 83 3.47 -36.80 -20.45
C LYS A 83 2.58 -37.33 -19.34
N LEU A 84 1.65 -36.48 -18.90
CA LEU A 84 0.72 -36.73 -17.80
C LEU A 84 -0.64 -37.22 -18.32
N CYS A 85 -1.20 -38.21 -17.62
CA CYS A 85 -2.52 -38.76 -17.92
C CYS A 85 -3.24 -39.20 -16.65
N CYS A 86 -4.57 -39.32 -16.72
CA CYS A 86 -5.34 -39.92 -15.63
C CYS A 86 -5.05 -41.43 -15.56
N PHE A 87 -4.95 -41.99 -14.34
CA PHE A 87 -4.75 -43.43 -14.15
C PHE A 87 -5.82 -44.28 -14.85
N SER A 88 -7.09 -43.86 -14.80
CA SER A 88 -8.19 -44.56 -15.47
C SER A 88 -8.03 -44.58 -17.00
N CYS A 89 -7.64 -43.46 -17.60
CA CYS A 89 -7.44 -43.33 -19.03
C CYS A 89 -6.31 -44.23 -19.54
N ILE A 90 -5.14 -44.18 -18.89
CA ILE A 90 -3.98 -44.98 -19.32
C ILE A 90 -4.15 -46.46 -19.00
N ARG A 91 -4.82 -46.81 -17.89
CA ARG A 91 -5.18 -48.20 -17.59
C ARG A 91 -6.03 -48.78 -18.70
N ARG A 92 -7.11 -48.08 -19.08
CA ARG A 92 -8.03 -48.51 -20.14
C ARG A 92 -7.28 -48.72 -21.46
N TRP A 93 -6.41 -47.78 -21.83
CA TRP A 93 -5.61 -47.89 -23.04
C TRP A 93 -4.68 -49.12 -23.05
N LEU A 94 -3.92 -49.32 -21.97
CA LEU A 94 -2.95 -50.43 -21.89
C LEU A 94 -3.64 -51.80 -21.81
N THR A 95 -4.87 -51.88 -21.28
CA THR A 95 -5.63 -53.13 -21.19
C THR A 95 -6.45 -53.43 -22.43
N GLU A 96 -7.03 -52.42 -23.08
CA GLU A 96 -7.99 -52.61 -24.18
C GLU A 96 -7.38 -52.41 -25.57
N GLN A 97 -6.27 -51.69 -25.69
CA GLN A 97 -5.71 -51.31 -26.98
C GLN A 97 -4.35 -51.97 -27.21
N ARG A 98 -3.27 -51.41 -26.64
CA ARG A 98 -1.90 -51.87 -26.83
C ARG A 98 -1.04 -51.56 -25.61
N ALA A 99 -0.08 -52.44 -25.31
CA ALA A 99 0.93 -52.26 -24.27
C ALA A 99 2.03 -51.24 -24.69
N GLN A 100 1.62 -50.07 -25.18
CA GLN A 100 2.48 -48.99 -25.63
C GLN A 100 1.88 -47.64 -25.20
N CYS A 101 2.73 -46.66 -24.90
CA CYS A 101 2.29 -45.31 -24.59
C CYS A 101 1.54 -44.69 -25.79
N PRO A 102 0.34 -44.11 -25.63
CA PRO A 102 -0.37 -43.48 -26.74
C PRO A 102 0.35 -42.23 -27.31
N HIS A 103 1.23 -41.60 -26.51
CA HIS A 103 1.97 -40.41 -26.94
C HIS A 103 3.27 -40.76 -27.68
N CYS A 104 4.20 -41.49 -27.05
CA CYS A 104 5.51 -41.78 -27.65
C CYS A 104 5.63 -43.17 -28.28
N ARG A 105 4.60 -44.03 -28.17
CA ARG A 105 4.57 -45.40 -28.69
C ARG A 105 5.62 -46.36 -28.11
N ALA A 106 6.39 -45.92 -27.12
CA ALA A 106 7.29 -46.79 -26.37
C ALA A 106 6.50 -47.92 -25.67
N PRO A 107 7.03 -49.14 -25.59
CA PRO A 107 6.45 -50.21 -24.77
C PRO A 107 6.22 -49.71 -23.35
N LEU A 108 5.03 -49.98 -22.79
CA LEU A 108 4.67 -49.47 -21.48
C LEU A 108 3.69 -50.41 -20.78
N GLN A 109 3.94 -50.68 -19.51
CA GLN A 109 3.08 -51.45 -18.63
C GLN A 109 2.57 -50.59 -17.47
N LEU A 110 1.40 -50.96 -16.92
CA LEU A 110 0.72 -50.17 -15.90
C LEU A 110 1.59 -49.91 -14.64
N ARG A 111 2.42 -50.89 -14.27
CA ARG A 111 3.32 -50.82 -13.11
C ARG A 111 4.51 -49.87 -13.27
N GLU A 112 4.84 -49.50 -14.51
CA GLU A 112 5.99 -48.64 -14.83
C GLU A 112 5.63 -47.15 -14.77
N LEU A 113 4.34 -46.83 -14.63
CA LEU A 113 3.86 -45.46 -14.52
C LEU A 113 4.21 -44.85 -13.16
N VAL A 114 4.71 -43.62 -13.18
CA VAL A 114 5.01 -42.87 -11.97
C VAL A 114 3.75 -42.17 -11.48
N ASN A 115 3.44 -42.32 -10.19
CA ASN A 115 2.35 -41.59 -9.54
C ASN A 115 2.79 -40.15 -9.22
N CYS A 116 2.15 -39.17 -9.84
CA CYS A 116 2.42 -37.74 -9.62
C CYS A 116 1.47 -37.16 -8.58
N ARG A 117 1.70 -37.47 -7.29
CA ARG A 117 0.86 -37.00 -6.18
C ARG A 117 0.79 -35.48 -6.02
N TRP A 118 1.83 -34.77 -6.49
CA TRP A 118 1.91 -33.32 -6.43
C TRP A 118 1.10 -32.61 -7.53
N ALA A 119 0.69 -33.32 -8.57
CA ALA A 119 0.04 -32.69 -9.74
C ALA A 119 -1.32 -32.06 -9.37
N GLU A 120 -2.05 -32.65 -8.43
CA GLU A 120 -3.34 -32.12 -7.97
C GLU A 120 -3.19 -30.78 -7.25
N GLU A 121 -2.22 -30.68 -6.33
CA GLU A 121 -1.89 -29.45 -5.60
C GLU A 121 -1.46 -28.32 -6.56
N VAL A 122 -0.59 -28.62 -7.53
CA VAL A 122 -0.14 -27.62 -8.51
C VAL A 122 -1.29 -27.18 -9.42
N THR A 123 -2.13 -28.10 -9.87
CA THR A 123 -3.30 -27.75 -10.69
C THR A 123 -4.30 -26.89 -9.90
N GLN A 124 -4.48 -27.15 -8.60
CA GLN A 124 -5.33 -26.34 -7.74
C GLN A 124 -4.79 -24.92 -7.54
N GLN A 125 -3.47 -24.77 -7.41
CA GLN A 125 -2.82 -23.46 -7.36
C GLN A 125 -2.96 -22.71 -8.67
N LEU A 126 -2.85 -23.39 -9.82
CA LEU A 126 -3.12 -22.81 -11.13
C LEU A 126 -4.58 -22.33 -11.27
N ASP A 127 -5.55 -23.15 -10.88
CA ASP A 127 -6.97 -22.77 -10.90
C ASP A 127 -7.22 -21.52 -10.03
N THR A 128 -6.56 -21.44 -8.87
CA THR A 128 -6.65 -20.29 -7.96
C THR A 128 -6.10 -19.01 -8.60
N LEU A 129 -4.98 -19.12 -9.33
CA LEU A 129 -4.38 -18.01 -10.07
C LEU A 129 -5.26 -17.57 -11.27
N GLN A 130 -5.92 -18.51 -11.95
CA GLN A 130 -6.88 -18.21 -13.02
C GLN A 130 -8.15 -17.54 -12.46
N LEU A 131 -8.68 -17.99 -11.32
CA LEU A 131 -9.83 -17.38 -10.64
C LEU A 131 -9.53 -15.95 -10.16
N CYS A 132 -8.30 -15.67 -9.71
CA CYS A 132 -7.85 -14.30 -9.42
C CYS A 132 -7.67 -13.42 -10.67
N SER A 133 -7.63 -14.01 -11.87
CA SER A 133 -7.63 -13.26 -13.14
C SER A 133 -9.05 -12.97 -13.64
N LEU A 134 -10.07 -13.72 -13.21
CA LEU A 134 -11.48 -13.42 -13.55
C LEU A 134 -12.00 -12.13 -12.90
N THR A 135 -11.45 -11.73 -11.75
CA THR A 135 -11.71 -10.39 -11.20
C THR A 135 -11.09 -9.26 -12.04
N LYS A 136 -10.11 -9.56 -12.91
CA LYS A 136 -9.62 -8.61 -13.94
C LYS A 136 -10.50 -8.59 -15.20
N HIS A 137 -11.23 -9.66 -15.49
CA HIS A 137 -12.16 -9.69 -16.64
C HIS A 137 -13.34 -8.71 -16.46
N GLU A 138 -13.78 -8.44 -15.22
CA GLU A 138 -14.77 -7.37 -14.94
C GLU A 138 -14.18 -5.95 -15.11
N GLU A 139 -12.86 -5.77 -15.01
CA GLU A 139 -12.21 -4.50 -15.34
C GLU A 139 -12.11 -4.31 -16.87
N ASN A 140 -11.94 -5.39 -17.62
CA ASN A 140 -11.75 -5.36 -19.08
C ASN A 140 -13.05 -5.06 -19.87
N GLU A 141 -14.24 -5.25 -19.27
CA GLU A 141 -15.51 -4.81 -19.87
C GLU A 141 -15.68 -3.28 -19.80
N LYS A 142 -15.12 -2.61 -18.79
CA LYS A 142 -15.19 -1.14 -18.65
C LYS A 142 -14.29 -0.40 -19.64
N ASP A 143 -13.33 -1.11 -20.23
CA ASP A 143 -12.40 -0.58 -21.23
C ASP A 143 -12.91 -0.76 -22.67
N LYS A 144 -14.16 -1.22 -22.85
CA LYS A 144 -14.81 -1.36 -24.14
C LYS A 144 -15.92 -0.33 -24.32
N CYS A 145 -16.12 0.07 -25.57
CA CYS A 145 -17.23 0.94 -25.94
C CYS A 145 -18.55 0.18 -25.90
N GLU A 146 -19.56 0.74 -25.22
CA GLU A 146 -20.89 0.15 -25.08
C GLU A 146 -21.58 -0.13 -26.43
N ASN A 147 -21.34 0.69 -27.46
CA ASN A 147 -22.02 0.58 -28.75
C ASN A 147 -21.32 -0.35 -29.74
N HIS A 148 -19.99 -0.45 -29.67
CA HIS A 148 -19.18 -1.15 -30.67
C HIS A 148 -18.42 -2.36 -30.10
N LEU A 149 -18.42 -2.53 -28.77
CA LEU A 149 -17.65 -3.55 -28.04
C LEU A 149 -16.13 -3.53 -28.30
N GLU A 150 -15.65 -2.43 -28.88
CA GLU A 150 -14.26 -2.17 -29.20
C GLU A 150 -13.52 -1.46 -28.07
N LYS A 151 -12.20 -1.67 -27.98
CA LYS A 151 -11.36 -1.03 -26.96
C LYS A 151 -11.44 0.50 -27.04
N LEU A 152 -11.60 1.14 -25.89
CA LEU A 152 -11.50 2.60 -25.75
C LEU A 152 -10.05 3.03 -26.02
N SER A 153 -9.86 3.86 -27.04
CA SER A 153 -8.53 4.26 -27.51
C SER A 153 -8.41 5.76 -27.78
N VAL A 154 -9.54 6.48 -27.78
CA VAL A 154 -9.61 7.90 -28.12
C VAL A 154 -10.29 8.65 -26.99
N PHE A 155 -9.76 9.81 -26.62
CA PHE A 155 -10.40 10.74 -25.70
C PHE A 155 -11.03 11.89 -26.49
N CYS A 156 -12.35 12.07 -26.30
CA CYS A 156 -13.07 13.20 -26.87
C CYS A 156 -12.95 14.41 -25.94
N TRP A 157 -12.23 15.44 -26.38
CA TRP A 157 -11.96 16.62 -25.57
C TRP A 157 -13.21 17.47 -25.31
N THR A 158 -14.13 17.49 -26.27
CA THR A 158 -15.41 18.23 -26.17
C THR A 158 -16.37 17.54 -25.19
N CYS A 159 -16.51 16.21 -25.29
CA CYS A 159 -17.44 15.45 -24.44
C CYS A 159 -16.85 15.04 -23.08
N LYS A 160 -15.52 15.15 -22.91
CA LYS A 160 -14.79 14.67 -21.73
C LYS A 160 -15.03 13.18 -21.44
N LYS A 161 -15.04 12.36 -22.50
CA LYS A 161 -15.29 10.91 -22.41
C LYS A 161 -14.27 10.12 -23.24
N CYS A 162 -13.97 8.92 -22.78
CA CYS A 162 -13.21 7.91 -23.52
C CYS A 162 -14.17 7.21 -24.50
N ILE A 163 -13.75 7.05 -25.75
CA ILE A 163 -14.51 6.42 -26.83
C ILE A 163 -13.60 5.48 -27.64
N CYS A 164 -14.19 4.57 -28.43
CA CYS A 164 -13.43 3.76 -29.37
C CYS A 164 -13.18 4.53 -30.69
N HIS A 165 -12.31 3.98 -31.53
CA HIS A 165 -11.99 4.54 -32.85
C HIS A 165 -13.22 4.62 -33.78
N GLN A 166 -14.15 3.66 -33.69
CA GLN A 166 -15.37 3.66 -34.50
C GLN A 166 -16.31 4.82 -34.12
N CYS A 167 -16.44 5.13 -32.82
CA CYS A 167 -17.19 6.32 -32.35
C CYS A 167 -16.60 7.63 -32.90
N ALA A 168 -15.28 7.73 -33.02
CA ALA A 168 -14.60 8.93 -33.51
C ALA A 168 -14.76 9.12 -35.03
N LEU A 169 -14.81 8.02 -35.79
CA LEU A 169 -14.83 8.05 -37.26
C LEU A 169 -16.25 7.98 -37.86
N TRP A 170 -17.12 7.14 -37.30
CA TRP A 170 -18.39 6.74 -37.93
C TRP A 170 -19.61 6.91 -37.00
N GLY A 171 -19.39 7.21 -35.72
CA GLY A 171 -20.43 7.16 -34.69
C GLY A 171 -21.54 8.21 -34.80
N GLY A 172 -21.43 9.20 -35.71
CA GLY A 172 -22.41 10.28 -35.93
C GLY A 172 -22.58 11.28 -34.77
N MET A 173 -22.45 10.80 -33.52
CA MET A 173 -22.66 11.53 -32.26
C MET A 173 -21.50 12.45 -31.88
N HIS A 174 -20.33 12.31 -32.49
CA HIS A 174 -19.14 13.12 -32.21
C HIS A 174 -18.65 13.91 -33.43
N GLY A 175 -19.53 14.24 -34.37
CA GLY A 175 -19.19 15.09 -35.51
C GLY A 175 -18.65 16.46 -35.07
N GLY A 176 -17.51 16.87 -35.62
CA GLY A 176 -16.90 18.18 -35.33
C GLY A 176 -16.24 18.33 -33.96
N HIS A 177 -16.06 17.26 -33.19
CA HIS A 177 -15.36 17.30 -31.91
C HIS A 177 -13.84 17.15 -32.05
N THR A 178 -13.12 17.66 -31.06
CA THR A 178 -11.67 17.49 -30.99
C THR A 178 -11.33 16.19 -30.27
N PHE A 179 -10.50 15.36 -30.90
CA PHE A 179 -10.06 14.09 -30.38
C PHE A 179 -8.56 14.09 -30.09
N LYS A 180 -8.17 13.32 -29.09
CA LYS A 180 -6.76 13.00 -28.80
C LYS A 180 -6.63 11.52 -28.47
N PRO A 181 -5.46 10.90 -28.71
CA PRO A 181 -5.20 9.54 -28.26
C PRO A 181 -5.40 9.43 -26.74
N LEU A 182 -6.11 8.38 -26.29
CA LEU A 182 -6.37 8.19 -24.87
C LEU A 182 -5.06 8.00 -24.07
N ALA A 183 -4.08 7.32 -24.65
CA ALA A 183 -2.75 7.13 -24.06
C ALA A 183 -2.04 8.46 -23.76
N GLU A 184 -2.08 9.43 -24.69
CA GLU A 184 -1.45 10.74 -24.50
C GLU A 184 -2.12 11.53 -23.36
N ILE A 185 -3.46 11.52 -23.30
CA ILE A 185 -4.20 12.17 -22.21
C ILE A 185 -3.91 11.51 -20.88
N TYR A 186 -3.84 10.18 -20.85
CA TYR A 186 -3.50 9.41 -19.67
C TYR A 186 -2.10 9.80 -19.16
N GLU A 187 -1.09 9.79 -20.03
CA GLU A 187 0.28 10.20 -19.67
C GLU A 187 0.36 11.64 -19.17
N GLN A 188 -0.37 12.57 -19.80
CA GLN A 188 -0.46 13.95 -19.34
C GLN A 188 -1.09 14.06 -17.95
N HIS A 189 -2.17 13.30 -17.68
CA HIS A 189 -2.83 13.29 -16.38
C HIS A 189 -1.94 12.65 -15.31
N VAL A 190 -1.29 11.54 -15.62
CA VAL A 190 -0.34 10.88 -14.71
C VAL A 190 0.80 11.82 -14.36
N THR A 191 1.37 12.51 -15.35
CA THR A 191 2.44 13.50 -15.13
C THR A 191 1.97 14.62 -14.19
N LYS A 192 0.81 15.23 -14.45
CA LYS A 192 0.25 16.28 -13.59
C LYS A 192 0.00 15.80 -12.16
N VAL A 193 -0.58 14.61 -11.99
CA VAL A 193 -0.80 14.03 -10.66
C VAL A 193 0.54 13.80 -9.94
N ASN A 194 1.54 13.27 -10.63
CA ASN A 194 2.87 13.05 -10.05
C ASN A 194 3.56 14.35 -9.64
N GLU A 195 3.43 15.41 -10.43
CA GLU A 195 3.94 16.74 -10.10
C GLU A 195 3.27 17.29 -8.82
N GLU A 196 1.95 17.19 -8.72
CA GLU A 196 1.21 17.63 -7.52
C GLU A 196 1.59 16.78 -6.29
N VAL A 197 1.73 15.46 -6.46
CA VAL A 197 2.24 14.58 -5.40
C VAL A 197 3.64 14.98 -4.96
N ALA A 198 4.53 15.34 -5.90
CA ALA A 198 5.87 15.81 -5.58
C ALA A 198 5.85 17.15 -4.82
N LYS A 199 4.96 18.08 -5.19
CA LYS A 199 4.74 19.34 -4.44
C LYS A 199 4.25 19.06 -3.02
N LEU A 200 3.29 18.15 -2.84
CA LEU A 200 2.78 17.77 -1.53
C LEU A 200 3.87 17.09 -0.67
N ARG A 201 4.71 16.24 -1.26
CA ARG A 201 5.87 15.63 -0.57
C ARG A 201 6.86 16.69 -0.08
N ARG A 202 7.17 17.70 -0.91
CA ARG A 202 8.04 18.82 -0.51
C ARG A 202 7.45 19.59 0.67
N ARG A 203 6.18 20.00 0.58
CA ARG A 203 5.49 20.67 1.70
C ARG A 203 5.47 19.84 2.97
N LEU A 204 5.29 18.52 2.87
CA LEU A 204 5.33 17.64 4.02
C LEU A 204 6.71 17.66 4.70
N MET A 205 7.79 17.63 3.93
CA MET A 205 9.15 17.70 4.47
C MET A 205 9.43 19.05 5.15
N GLU A 206 9.00 20.16 4.55
CA GLU A 206 9.08 21.49 5.15
C GLU A 206 8.33 21.56 6.48
N LEU A 207 7.10 21.05 6.54
CA LEU A 207 6.31 21.02 7.77
C LEU A 207 6.96 20.15 8.86
N ILE A 208 7.55 19.01 8.49
CA ILE A 208 8.28 18.16 9.45
C ILE A 208 9.48 18.93 10.03
N SER A 209 10.23 19.63 9.19
CA SER A 209 11.37 20.44 9.61
C SER A 209 10.96 21.55 10.58
N LEU A 210 9.90 22.29 10.25
CA LEU A 210 9.35 23.35 11.10
C LEU A 210 8.89 22.82 12.45
N VAL A 211 8.19 21.67 12.49
CA VAL A 211 7.77 21.04 13.74
C VAL A 211 8.98 20.68 14.61
N GLN A 212 10.01 20.07 14.03
CA GLN A 212 11.25 19.74 14.76
C GLN A 212 11.97 20.99 15.27
N GLU A 213 11.97 22.08 14.52
CA GLU A 213 12.54 23.34 14.95
C GLU A 213 11.78 23.95 16.13
N VAL A 214 10.44 23.97 16.06
CA VAL A 214 9.58 24.45 17.15
C VAL A 214 9.78 23.60 18.41
N GLU A 215 9.88 22.28 18.28
CA GLU A 215 10.14 21.39 19.41
C GLU A 215 11.50 21.65 20.06
N ARG A 216 12.56 21.86 19.26
CA ARG A 216 13.89 22.24 19.77
C ARG A 216 13.86 23.59 20.50
N LYS A 217 13.22 24.60 19.90
CA LYS A 217 13.07 25.93 20.51
C LYS A 217 12.30 25.86 21.83
N ARG A 218 11.22 25.07 21.87
CA ARG A 218 10.43 24.84 23.10
C ARG A 218 11.29 24.23 24.21
N GLU A 219 12.11 23.23 23.89
CA GLU A 219 12.96 22.58 24.89
C GLU A 219 14.06 23.51 25.39
N ALA A 220 14.69 24.29 24.50
CA ALA A 220 15.68 25.30 24.88
C ALA A 220 15.09 26.33 25.85
N VAL A 221 13.91 26.88 25.55
CA VAL A 221 13.21 27.83 26.43
C VAL A 221 12.87 27.19 27.78
N ARG A 222 12.40 25.93 27.77
CA ARG A 222 12.09 25.19 29.01
C ARG A 222 13.34 25.02 29.88
N SER A 223 14.45 24.59 29.29
CA SER A 223 15.73 24.39 29.97
C SER A 223 16.24 25.71 30.59
N THR A 224 16.23 26.81 29.83
CA THR A 224 16.61 28.13 30.36
C THR A 224 15.71 28.55 31.51
N LYS A 225 14.39 28.35 31.38
CA LYS A 225 13.44 28.67 32.44
C LYS A 225 13.70 27.85 33.70
N ASP A 226 13.96 26.55 33.57
CA ASP A 226 14.25 25.68 34.72
C ASP A 226 15.59 26.03 35.39
N GLU A 227 16.59 26.44 34.61
CA GLU A 227 17.88 26.96 35.13
C GLU A 227 17.67 28.20 35.99
N ARG A 228 16.98 29.21 35.44
CA ARG A 228 16.69 30.47 36.17
C ARG A 228 15.86 30.22 37.42
N VAL A 229 14.89 29.31 37.37
CA VAL A 229 14.10 28.93 38.55
C VAL A 229 15.01 28.33 39.63
N ARG A 230 15.98 27.48 39.25
CA ARG A 230 16.93 26.88 40.19
C ARG A 230 17.87 27.92 40.80
N GLU A 231 18.41 28.83 39.98
CA GLU A 231 19.25 29.95 40.45
C GLU A 231 18.51 30.79 41.49
N ILE A 232 17.25 31.16 41.22
CA ILE A 232 16.43 31.94 42.16
C ILE A 232 16.19 31.16 43.47
N ARG A 233 15.85 29.86 43.38
CA ARG A 233 15.63 29.02 44.57
C ARG A 233 16.89 28.97 45.44
N ASN A 234 18.04 28.69 44.83
CA ASN A 234 19.32 28.63 45.53
C ASN A 234 19.67 29.99 46.19
N ALA A 235 19.43 31.11 45.50
CA ALA A 235 19.68 32.43 46.06
C ALA A 235 18.78 32.73 47.28
N VAL A 236 17.50 32.34 47.22
CA VAL A 236 16.56 32.48 48.33
C VAL A 236 16.97 31.59 49.51
N GLU A 237 17.33 30.33 49.26
CA GLU A 237 17.79 29.40 50.30
C GLU A 237 19.05 29.92 51.02
N MET A 238 20.04 30.44 50.27
CA MET A 238 21.22 31.07 50.86
C MET A 238 20.86 32.30 51.69
N MET A 239 19.87 33.10 51.27
CA MET A 239 19.41 34.26 52.02
C MET A 239 18.75 33.84 53.35
N ILE A 240 17.91 32.80 53.33
CA ILE A 240 17.28 32.23 54.53
C ILE A 240 18.36 31.73 55.50
N ALA A 241 19.30 30.92 55.03
CA ALA A 241 20.38 30.38 55.86
C ALA A 241 21.19 31.50 56.52
N ARG A 242 21.51 32.58 55.78
CA ARG A 242 22.22 33.73 56.33
C ARG A 242 21.42 34.45 57.43
N LEU A 243 20.11 34.64 57.21
CA LEU A 243 19.22 35.27 58.20
C LEU A 243 19.11 34.40 59.47
N ASP A 244 19.00 33.08 59.33
CA ASP A 244 18.95 32.15 60.46
C ASP A 244 20.23 32.18 61.30
N THR A 245 21.40 32.23 60.65
CA THR A 245 22.68 32.38 61.36
C THR A 245 22.76 33.71 62.12
N GLN A 246 22.34 34.81 61.50
CA GLN A 246 22.30 36.12 62.16
C GLN A 246 21.38 36.11 63.38
N LEU A 247 20.21 35.47 63.28
CA LEU A 247 19.27 35.33 64.39
C LEU A 247 19.86 34.51 65.54
N LYS A 248 20.44 33.33 65.24
CA LYS A 248 21.09 32.48 66.24
C LYS A 248 22.22 33.20 66.98
N ASN A 249 23.07 33.92 66.26
CA ASN A 249 24.17 34.67 66.85
C ASN A 249 23.66 35.76 67.81
N LYS A 250 22.62 36.51 67.40
CA LYS A 250 21.99 37.52 68.27
C LYS A 250 21.37 36.92 69.53
N LEU A 251 20.74 35.76 69.43
CA LEU A 251 20.17 35.05 70.59
C LEU A 251 21.27 34.63 71.58
N ILE A 252 22.42 34.14 71.07
CA ILE A 252 23.56 33.76 71.93
C ILE A 252 24.15 34.98 72.65
N THR A 253 24.25 36.14 71.99
CA THR A 253 24.80 37.36 72.62
C THR A 253 23.87 37.98 73.68
N LEU A 254 22.59 37.60 73.69
CA LEU A 254 21.58 38.10 74.65
C LEU A 254 21.38 37.17 75.86
N MET A 255 22.01 35.99 75.87
CA MET A 255 22.04 35.05 77.01
C MET A 255 23.37 35.18 77.75
#